data_AF-A0A9E5EZT2-F1
#
_entry.id   AF-A0A9E5EZT2-F1
#
_cell.length_a   1.000
_cell.length_b   1.000
_cell.length_c   1.000
_cell.angle_alpha   90.00
_cell.angle_beta   90.00
_cell.angle_gamma   90.00
#
_symmetry.space_group_name_H-M   'P 1'
#
loop_
_entity.id
_entity.type
_entity.pdbx_description
1 polymer ?
#
loop_
_entity_poly.entity_id
_entity_poly.type
_entity_poly.pdbx_seq_one_letter_code
_entity_poly.pdbx_strand_id
1 'polypeptide(L)'
;LSKNPAAIDLLKENPDKIDWELLSGNPAAIELLKENPDRINWLMLSGNPAAIQILKENQNKINWLMLSKNPAIFKPIRDQAIVDILYML
;
A
#
# COMPACT_ATOMS: atom_id res chain seq x y z
N LEU A 1 3.22 9.32 14.55
CA LEU A 1 3.40 7.86 14.70
C LEU A 1 3.00 7.09 13.45
N SER A 2 1.92 7.45 12.75
CA SER A 2 1.39 6.73 11.57
C SER A 2 2.36 6.39 10.44
N LYS A 3 3.40 7.20 10.22
CA LYS A 3 4.43 6.91 9.20
C LYS A 3 5.47 5.87 9.65
N ASN A 4 5.59 5.60 10.96
CA ASN A 4 6.56 4.67 11.50
C ASN A 4 6.04 3.22 11.33
N PRO A 5 6.70 2.36 10.52
CA PRO A 5 6.27 0.98 10.32
C PRO A 5 6.34 0.14 11.61
N ALA A 6 7.20 0.48 12.57
CA ALA A 6 7.28 -0.23 13.84
C ALA A 6 6.16 0.15 14.83
N ALA A 7 5.35 1.17 14.51
CA ALA A 7 4.29 1.65 15.38
C ALA A 7 2.90 1.08 15.04
N ILE A 8 2.79 0.17 14.06
CA ILE A 8 1.49 -0.33 13.58
C ILE A 8 0.67 -0.96 14.71
N ASP A 9 1.28 -1.81 15.53
CA ASP A 9 0.54 -2.50 16.61
C ASP A 9 0.08 -1.51 17.69
N LEU A 10 0.93 -0.56 18.08
CA LEU A 10 0.55 0.51 19.01
C LEU A 10 -0.59 1.39 18.46
N LEU A 11 -0.60 1.65 17.14
CA LEU A 11 -1.64 2.42 16.48
C LEU A 11 -2.97 1.67 16.43
N LYS A 12 -2.95 0.34 16.25
CA LYS A 12 -4.16 -0.50 16.32
C LYS A 12 -4.84 -0.42 17.69
N GLU A 13 -4.06 -0.32 18.76
CA GLU A 13 -4.57 -0.15 20.12
C GLU A 13 -5.11 1.26 20.39
N ASN A 14 -4.78 2.25 19.56
CA ASN A 14 -5.12 3.66 19.74
C ASN A 14 -5.67 4.29 18.45
N PRO A 15 -6.81 3.81 17.92
CA PRO A 15 -7.30 4.18 16.60
C PRO A 15 -7.66 5.67 16.47
N ASP A 16 -8.01 6.34 17.57
CA ASP A 16 -8.28 7.78 17.61
C ASP A 16 -7.02 8.64 17.40
N LYS A 17 -5.83 8.06 17.56
CA LYS A 17 -4.53 8.71 17.33
C LYS A 17 -3.97 8.50 15.94
N ILE A 18 -4.67 7.76 15.08
CA ILE A 18 -4.23 7.48 13.72
C ILE A 18 -4.44 8.71 12.85
N ASP A 19 -3.34 9.31 12.40
CA ASP A 19 -3.33 10.12 11.19
C ASP A 19 -3.42 9.18 9.97
N TRP A 20 -4.61 9.09 9.38
CA TRP A 20 -4.92 8.17 8.28
C TRP A 20 -4.29 8.59 6.95
N GLU A 21 -3.99 9.87 6.77
CA GLU A 21 -3.28 10.35 5.58
C GLU A 21 -1.85 9.82 5.59
N LEU A 22 -1.13 10.01 6.69
CA LEU A 22 0.23 9.49 6.85
C LEU A 22 0.26 7.95 6.89
N LEU A 23 -0.75 7.32 7.49
CA LEU A 23 -0.87 5.86 7.52
C LEU A 23 -1.04 5.28 6.10
N SER A 24 -1.82 5.94 5.24
CA SER A 24 -2.08 5.48 3.87
C SER A 24 -0.80 5.39 3.03
N GLY A 25 0.20 6.23 3.33
CA GLY A 25 1.53 6.18 2.72
C GLY A 25 2.50 5.17 3.36
N ASN A 26 2.12 4.49 4.44
CA ASN A 26 2.97 3.56 5.17
C ASN A 26 2.89 2.13 4.58
N PRO A 27 3.98 1.56 4.04
CA PRO A 27 3.96 0.22 3.47
C PRO A 27 3.63 -0.90 4.47
N ALA A 28 3.86 -0.69 5.76
CA ALA A 28 3.55 -1.68 6.80
C ALA A 28 2.06 -1.66 7.23
N ALA A 29 1.29 -0.66 6.77
CA ALA A 29 -0.10 -0.47 7.21
C ALA A 29 -1.15 -1.11 6.30
N ILE A 30 -0.76 -1.88 5.29
CA ILE A 30 -1.67 -2.41 4.26
C ILE A 30 -2.86 -3.17 4.85
N GLU A 31 -2.63 -4.06 5.81
CA GLU A 31 -3.72 -4.82 6.42
C GLU A 31 -4.66 -3.92 7.24
N LEU A 32 -4.11 -2.97 8.01
CA LEU A 32 -4.92 -2.01 8.76
C LEU A 32 -5.77 -1.11 7.84
N LEU A 33 -5.25 -0.75 6.67
CA LEU A 33 -5.98 0.02 5.65
C LEU A 33 -7.09 -0.81 4.99
N LYS A 34 -6.87 -2.12 4.74
CA LYS A 34 -7.91 -3.03 4.23
C LYS A 34 -9.07 -3.19 5.20
N GLU A 35 -8.79 -3.22 6.50
CA GLU A 35 -9.80 -3.28 7.56
C GLU A 35 -10.62 -1.97 7.67
N ASN A 36 -10.10 -0.84 7.17
CA ASN A 36 -10.69 0.50 7.31
C ASN A 36 -10.75 1.25 5.96
N PRO A 37 -11.48 0.72 4.95
CA PRO A 37 -11.42 1.24 3.58
C PRO A 37 -11.99 2.66 3.42
N ASP A 38 -12.87 3.09 4.32
CA ASP A 38 -13.45 4.44 4.37
C ASP A 38 -12.45 5.50 4.87
N ARG A 39 -11.38 5.08 5.53
CA ARG A 39 -10.33 5.95 6.07
C ARG A 39 -9.14 6.15 5.13
N ILE A 40 -9.12 5.45 3.99
CA ILE A 40 -8.00 5.49 3.05
C ILE A 40 -7.90 6.88 2.41
N ASN A 41 -6.73 7.51 2.56
CA ASN A 41 -6.33 8.64 1.74
C ASN A 41 -5.70 8.12 0.44
N TRP A 42 -6.48 8.16 -0.65
CA TRP A 42 -6.12 7.58 -1.95
C TRP A 42 -4.96 8.30 -2.64
N LEU A 43 -4.73 9.58 -2.34
CA LEU A 43 -3.57 10.33 -2.83
C LEU A 43 -2.28 9.72 -2.26
N MET A 44 -2.22 9.53 -0.94
CA MET A 44 -1.07 8.94 -0.27
C MET A 44 -0.91 7.44 -0.57
N LEU A 45 -2.02 6.70 -0.63
CA LEU A 45 -2.02 5.29 -0.99
C LEU A 45 -1.45 5.06 -2.41
N SER A 46 -1.76 5.95 -3.37
CA SER A 46 -1.26 5.83 -4.74
C SER A 46 0.28 5.87 -4.82
N GLY A 47 0.93 6.58 -3.90
CA GLY A 47 2.39 6.60 -3.77
C GLY A 47 2.96 5.45 -2.92
N ASN A 48 2.13 4.62 -2.29
CA ASN A 48 2.56 3.54 -1.40
C ASN A 48 2.97 2.29 -2.21
N PRO A 49 4.25 1.87 -2.17
CA PRO A 49 4.74 0.75 -2.97
C PRO A 49 4.15 -0.60 -2.58
N ALA A 50 3.60 -0.76 -1.37
CA ALA A 50 2.93 -1.99 -0.95
C ALA A 50 1.45 -2.03 -1.33
N ALA A 51 0.88 -0.94 -1.85
CA ALA A 51 -0.56 -0.83 -2.11
C ALA A 51 -0.99 -1.18 -3.54
N ILE A 52 -0.10 -1.71 -4.39
CA ILE A 52 -0.38 -1.97 -5.80
C ILE A 52 -1.64 -2.83 -6.00
N GLN A 53 -1.84 -3.85 -5.16
CA GLN A 53 -3.02 -4.70 -5.28
C GLN A 53 -4.32 -3.96 -4.93
N ILE A 54 -4.33 -3.16 -3.86
CA ILE A 54 -5.50 -2.34 -3.47
C ILE A 54 -5.84 -1.35 -4.60
N LEU A 55 -4.82 -0.73 -5.21
CA LEU A 55 -5.00 0.21 -6.32
C LEU A 55 -5.56 -0.47 -7.58
N LYS A 56 -5.11 -1.69 -7.90
CA LYS A 56 -5.65 -2.48 -9.03
C LYS A 56 -7.14 -2.79 -8.88
N GLU A 57 -7.60 -3.03 -7.66
CA GLU A 57 -9.00 -3.31 -7.33
C GLU A 57 -9.86 -2.03 -7.25
N ASN A 58 -9.24 -0.85 -7.13
CA ASN A 58 -9.91 0.45 -6.93
C ASN A 58 -9.43 1.50 -7.96
N GLN A 59 -9.42 1.15 -9.24
CA GLN A 59 -8.79 1.96 -10.30
C GLN A 59 -9.36 3.38 -10.40
N ASN A 60 -10.66 3.54 -10.12
CA ASN A 60 -11.33 4.84 -10.13
C ASN A 60 -10.87 5.81 -9.02
N LYS A 61 -10.11 5.33 -8.04
CA LYS A 61 -9.58 6.13 -6.93
C LYS A 61 -8.08 6.45 -7.07
N ILE A 62 -7.43 5.96 -8.12
CA ILE A 62 -6.00 6.16 -8.34
C ILE A 62 -5.71 7.64 -8.58
N ASN A 63 -4.77 8.18 -7.81
CA ASN A 63 -4.13 9.44 -8.17
C ASN A 63 -2.92 9.14 -9.08
N TRP A 64 -3.07 9.42 -10.38
CA TRP A 64 -2.06 9.10 -11.40
C TRP A 64 -0.73 9.82 -11.18
N LEU A 65 -0.75 11.05 -10.68
CA LEU A 65 0.48 11.80 -10.38
C LEU A 65 1.29 11.09 -9.29
N MET A 66 0.64 10.65 -8.21
CA MET A 66 1.32 9.92 -7.14
C MET A 66 1.72 8.51 -7.57
N LEU A 67 0.87 7.82 -8.34
CA LEU A 67 1.20 6.50 -8.88
C LEU A 67 2.44 6.56 -9.80
N SER A 68 2.57 7.59 -10.63
CA SER A 68 3.73 7.76 -11.52
C SER A 68 5.07 7.87 -10.77
N LYS A 69 5.03 8.27 -9.49
CA LYS A 69 6.20 8.36 -8.61
C LYS A 69 6.39 7.09 -7.75
N ASN A 70 5.45 6.16 -7.79
CA ASN A 70 5.49 4.94 -6.99
C ASN A 70 6.51 3.96 -7.59
N PRO A 71 7.61 3.63 -6.89
CA PRO A 71 8.67 2.79 -7.47
C PRO A 71 8.20 1.36 -7.78
N ALA A 72 7.11 0.90 -7.17
CA ALA A 72 6.60 -0.46 -7.39
C ALA A 72 6.02 -0.67 -8.79
N ILE A 73 5.62 0.38 -9.53
CA ILE A 73 5.12 0.23 -10.91
C ILE A 73 6.22 -0.04 -11.93
N PHE A 74 7.48 0.29 -11.60
CA PHE A 74 8.63 0.08 -12.47
C PHE A 74 9.40 -1.20 -12.13
N LYS A 75 9.08 -1.83 -11.00
CA LYS A 75 9.64 -3.14 -10.67
C LYS A 75 8.97 -4.17 -11.58
N PRO A 76 9.72 -5.08 -12.21
CA PRO A 76 9.11 -6.23 -12.84
C PRO A 76 8.27 -6.93 -11.78
N ILE A 77 6.97 -7.03 -12.03
CA ILE A 77 6.13 -7.96 -11.28
C ILE A 77 6.65 -9.32 -11.71
N ARG A 78 7.64 -9.84 -10.97
CA ARG A 78 7.99 -11.24 -11.05
C ARG A 78 6.78 -11.93 -10.47
N ASP A 79 5.85 -12.28 -11.35
CA ASP A 79 4.91 -13.32 -11.04
C ASP A 79 5.77 -14.53 -10.71
N GLN A 80 5.95 -14.83 -9.43
CA GLN A 80 6.87 -15.87 -8.97
C GLN A 80 6.49 -17.20 -9.64
N ALA A 81 5.20 -17.39 -9.92
CA ALA A 81 4.67 -18.50 -10.70
C ALA A 81 5.26 -18.61 -12.13
N ILE A 82 5.53 -17.50 -12.83
CA ILE A 82 6.13 -17.52 -14.18
C ILE A 82 7.64 -17.71 -14.11
N VAL A 83 8.29 -17.16 -13.08
CA VAL A 83 9.73 -17.34 -12.84
C VAL A 83 10.02 -18.79 -12.52
N ASP A 84 9.24 -19.43 -11.64
CA ASP A 84 9.45 -20.84 -11.26
C ASP A 84 9.25 -21.81 -12.45
N ILE A 85 8.36 -21.48 -13.40
CA ILE A 85 8.17 -22.27 -14.64
C ILE A 85 9.40 -22.15 -15.56
N LEU A 86 10.07 -21.00 -15.62
CA LEU A 86 11.17 -20.75 -16.54
C LEU A 86 12.52 -21.32 -16.08
N TYR A 87 12.70 -21.60 -14.79
CA TYR A 87 13.96 -22.10 -14.22
C TYR A 87 13.96 -23.61 -13.87
N MET A 88 12.92 -24.34 -14.28
CA MET A 88 12.84 -25.81 -14.17
C MET A 88 13.15 -26.55 -15.50
N LEU A 89 13.74 -25.86 -16.49
CA LEU A 89 14.30 -26.43 -17.72
C LEU A 89 15.83 -26.25 -17.72
#